data_AF-A0A8T2FDS8-F1
#
_entry.id   AF-A0A8T2FDS8-F1
#
_cell.length_a   1.000
_cell.length_b   1.000
_cell.length_c   1.000
_cell.angle_alpha   90.00
_cell.angle_beta   90.00
_cell.angle_gamma   90.00
#
_symmetry.space_group_name_H-M   'P 1'
#
loop_
_entity.id
_entity.type
_entity.pdbx_description
1 polymer ?
#
loop_
_entity_poly.entity_id
_entity_poly.type
_entity_poly.pdbx_seq_one_letter_code
_entity_poly.pdbx_strand_id
1 'polypeptide(L)'
;MRLSYTPAAQFLLFLVQWTDCHLAGTLGLLRVLIYMTYADGKTTMSVYERKTSIKDFYAVIFPSLLQLERGITDLDDRKQKEVCKIRYRNKDETEKVKLSEIDIEREEECGICMEMNNMVVLPNCTHSLCIKCYRDWHGRSESCPFCRDSLKRVNSGDLWMLMEKSDTVNMYTIERENKKRLFVYIEKLPLVVPDQVFASSPYDCHVK
;
A
#
# COMPACT_ATOMS: atom_id res chain seq x y z
N MET A 1 -18.10 5.38 9.92
CA MET A 1 -17.38 5.27 11.21
C MET A 1 -17.89 6.36 12.13
N ARG A 2 -17.89 6.14 13.46
CA ARG A 2 -18.29 7.17 14.43
C ARG A 2 -17.26 7.32 15.54
N LEU A 3 -17.18 8.50 16.15
CA LEU A 3 -16.38 8.74 17.34
C LEU A 3 -17.26 8.64 18.59
N SER A 4 -16.73 8.06 19.66
CA SER A 4 -17.44 7.89 20.93
C SER A 4 -16.51 8.13 22.11
N TYR A 5 -17.08 8.64 23.21
CA TYR A 5 -16.37 8.69 24.49
C TYR A 5 -16.47 7.33 25.19
N THR A 6 -15.39 6.94 25.87
CA THR A 6 -15.37 5.77 26.75
C THR A 6 -16.16 6.07 28.02
N PRO A 7 -16.79 5.10 28.70
CA PRO A 7 -17.45 5.33 30.00
C PRO A 7 -16.54 6.01 31.03
N ALA A 8 -15.23 5.72 31.00
CA ALA A 8 -14.23 6.38 31.83
C ALA A 8 -14.16 7.91 31.63
N ALA A 9 -14.55 8.42 30.45
CA ALA A 9 -14.63 9.85 30.19
C ALA A 9 -15.67 10.53 31.08
N GLN A 10 -16.72 9.82 31.51
CA GLN A 10 -17.76 10.35 32.40
C GLN A 10 -17.19 10.89 33.72
N PHE A 11 -16.16 10.23 34.26
CA PHE A 11 -15.47 10.64 35.49
C PHE A 11 -14.54 11.85 35.29
N LEU A 12 -14.23 12.19 34.04
CA LEU A 12 -13.33 13.29 33.68
C LEU A 12 -14.05 14.38 32.88
N LEU A 13 -15.39 14.32 32.71
CA LEU A 13 -16.15 15.26 31.87
C LEU A 13 -15.94 16.73 32.26
N PHE A 14 -15.75 16.99 33.56
CA PHE A 14 -15.45 18.32 34.09
C PHE A 14 -14.13 18.89 33.53
N LEU A 15 -13.12 18.04 33.33
CA LEU A 15 -11.86 18.42 32.68
C LEU A 15 -12.01 18.41 31.15
N VAL A 16 -12.76 17.45 30.61
CA VAL A 16 -12.89 17.24 29.15
C VAL A 16 -13.54 18.42 28.44
N GLN A 17 -14.45 19.16 29.09
CA GLN A 17 -15.06 20.36 28.51
C GLN A 17 -14.03 21.47 28.21
N TRP A 18 -12.84 21.40 28.81
CA TRP A 18 -11.73 22.35 28.63
C TRP A 18 -10.48 21.73 27.98
N THR A 19 -10.44 20.41 27.75
CA THR A 19 -9.27 19.74 27.19
C THR A 19 -9.35 19.64 25.68
N ASP A 20 -8.22 19.89 25.00
CA ASP A 20 -8.07 19.68 23.57
C ASP A 20 -8.34 18.21 23.16
N CYS A 21 -8.88 17.99 21.96
CA CYS A 21 -9.21 16.66 21.44
C CYS A 21 -7.97 15.75 21.33
N HIS A 22 -6.80 16.36 21.15
CA HIS A 22 -5.51 15.67 21.20
C HIS A 22 -5.25 15.07 22.58
N LEU A 23 -5.53 15.80 23.66
CA LEU A 23 -5.34 15.33 25.04
C LEU A 23 -6.37 14.24 25.40
N ALA A 24 -7.62 14.39 24.99
CA ALA A 24 -8.64 13.34 25.17
C ALA A 24 -8.29 12.05 24.39
N GLY A 25 -7.62 12.19 23.25
CA GLY A 25 -7.07 11.09 22.46
C GLY A 25 -5.89 10.39 23.14
N THR A 26 -4.92 11.15 23.68
CA THR A 26 -3.75 10.58 24.36
C THR A 26 -4.12 9.89 25.68
N LEU A 27 -5.11 10.40 26.40
CA LEU A 27 -5.68 9.78 27.60
C LEU A 27 -6.58 8.58 27.30
N GLY A 28 -6.81 8.25 26.02
CA GLY A 28 -7.61 7.09 25.61
C GLY A 28 -9.11 7.23 25.91
N LEU A 29 -9.59 8.45 26.12
CA LEU A 29 -10.99 8.75 26.41
C LEU A 29 -11.87 8.64 25.17
N LEU A 30 -11.27 8.82 24.00
CA LEU A 30 -11.94 8.73 22.70
C LEU A 30 -11.71 7.38 22.02
N ARG A 31 -12.77 6.87 21.38
CA ARG A 31 -12.79 5.58 20.68
C ARG A 31 -13.47 5.73 19.34
N VAL A 32 -12.87 5.15 18.32
CA VAL A 32 -13.45 5.08 16.97
C VAL A 32 -14.21 3.77 16.84
N LEU A 33 -15.45 3.85 16.36
CA LEU A 33 -16.33 2.73 16.09
C LEU A 33 -16.47 2.56 14.58
N ILE A 34 -16.19 1.34 14.13
CA ILE A 34 -16.16 0.93 12.74
C ILE A 34 -17.32 -0.02 12.50
N TYR A 35 -18.14 0.32 11.51
CA TYR A 35 -19.28 -0.49 11.09
C TYR A 35 -18.84 -1.43 9.99
N MET A 36 -19.02 -2.73 10.22
CA MET A 36 -18.75 -3.77 9.24
C MET A 36 -20.08 -4.37 8.78
N THR A 37 -20.34 -4.27 7.48
CA THR A 37 -21.51 -4.87 6.83
C THR A 37 -21.06 -6.11 6.05
N TYR A 38 -21.58 -7.28 6.40
CA TYR A 38 -21.35 -8.50 5.62
C TYR A 38 -22.58 -8.78 4.75
N ALA A 39 -22.35 -9.00 3.45
CA ALA A 39 -23.37 -9.51 2.55
C ALA A 39 -23.34 -11.04 2.61
N ASP A 40 -24.14 -11.62 3.50
CA ASP A 40 -24.18 -13.08 3.75
C ASP A 40 -25.05 -13.83 2.73
N GLY A 41 -24.95 -13.53 1.42
CA GLY A 41 -25.61 -14.27 0.31
C GLY A 41 -27.16 -14.40 0.32
N LYS A 42 -27.80 -14.18 1.46
CA LYS A 42 -29.22 -14.05 1.75
C LYS A 42 -29.43 -12.55 2.00
N THR A 43 -30.61 -12.05 1.69
CA THR A 43 -30.98 -10.62 1.69
C THR A 43 -30.91 -9.90 3.06
N THR A 44 -30.27 -10.50 4.06
CA THR A 44 -30.10 -9.99 5.42
C THR A 44 -28.69 -9.43 5.61
N MET A 45 -28.57 -8.10 5.68
CA MET A 45 -27.32 -7.42 6.05
C MET A 45 -27.14 -7.50 7.57
N SER A 46 -26.04 -8.11 8.04
CA SER A 46 -25.64 -8.04 9.45
C SER A 46 -24.64 -6.89 9.65
N VAL A 47 -24.92 -6.03 10.63
CA VAL A 47 -24.08 -4.89 10.98
C VAL A 47 -23.35 -5.20 12.28
N TYR A 48 -22.04 -5.37 12.22
CA TYR A 48 -21.19 -5.53 13.40
C TYR A 48 -20.43 -4.25 13.68
N GLU A 49 -20.35 -3.88 14.95
CA GLU A 49 -19.56 -2.74 15.40
C GLU A 49 -18.23 -3.21 15.99
N ARG A 50 -17.14 -2.63 15.51
CA ARG A 50 -15.76 -2.86 15.99
C ARG A 50 -15.22 -1.59 16.64
N LYS A 51 -14.56 -1.72 17.79
CA LYS A 51 -14.04 -0.60 18.57
C LYS A 51 -12.52 -0.53 18.49
N THR A 52 -11.98 0.66 18.25
CA THR A 52 -10.53 0.91 18.25
C THR A 52 -10.17 2.22 18.95
N SER A 53 -8.89 2.40 19.29
CA SER A 53 -8.39 3.67 19.79
C SER A 53 -8.19 4.67 18.65
N ILE A 54 -8.20 5.98 18.96
CA ILE A 54 -7.81 7.02 17.99
C ILE A 54 -6.39 6.76 17.46
N LYS A 55 -5.47 6.37 18.35
CA LYS A 55 -4.08 6.11 17.99
C LYS A 55 -3.97 5.01 16.94
N ASP A 56 -4.62 3.87 17.16
CA ASP A 56 -4.61 2.74 16.23
C ASP A 56 -5.31 3.07 14.92
N PHE A 57 -6.39 3.86 14.98
CA PHE A 57 -7.06 4.36 13.80
C PHE A 57 -6.13 5.17 12.90
N TYR A 58 -5.42 6.15 13.44
CA TYR A 58 -4.49 6.97 12.65
C TYR A 58 -3.18 6.26 12.29
N ALA A 59 -2.75 5.28 13.09
CA ALA A 59 -1.52 4.54 12.83
C ALA A 59 -1.68 3.45 11.75
N VAL A 60 -2.84 2.80 11.67
CA VAL A 60 -3.03 1.62 10.81
C VAL A 60 -4.19 1.79 9.84
N ILE A 61 -5.37 2.15 10.34
CA ILE A 61 -6.62 2.08 9.56
C ILE A 61 -6.67 3.22 8.54
N PHE A 62 -6.44 4.46 8.96
CA PHE A 62 -6.50 5.62 8.09
C PHE A 62 -5.45 5.60 6.97
N PRO A 63 -4.16 5.29 7.23
CA PRO A 63 -3.18 5.12 6.16
C PRO A 63 -3.56 4.00 5.18
N SER A 64 -4.11 2.89 5.68
CA SER A 64 -4.55 1.77 4.82
C SER A 64 -5.71 2.19 3.90
N LEU A 65 -6.67 2.97 4.40
CA LEU A 65 -7.78 3.47 3.59
C LEU A 65 -7.31 4.44 2.51
N LEU A 66 -6.41 5.37 2.84
CA LEU A 66 -5.82 6.29 1.86
C LEU A 66 -5.06 5.56 0.75
N GLN A 67 -4.33 4.50 1.10
CA GLN A 67 -3.60 3.69 0.13
C GLN A 67 -4.54 2.93 -0.81
N LEU A 68 -5.64 2.39 -0.28
CA LEU A 68 -6.65 1.71 -1.09
C LEU A 68 -7.37 2.66 -2.04
N GLU A 69 -7.77 3.84 -1.57
CA GLU A 69 -8.40 4.86 -2.41
C GLU A 69 -7.50 5.29 -3.58
N ARG A 70 -6.24 5.65 -3.28
CA ARG A 70 -5.27 6.04 -4.31
C ARG A 70 -4.96 4.91 -5.29
N GLY A 71 -4.84 3.67 -4.80
CA GLY A 71 -4.59 2.51 -5.64
C GLY A 71 -5.74 2.22 -6.61
N ILE A 72 -6.99 2.37 -6.17
CA ILE A 72 -8.18 2.18 -7.02
C ILE A 72 -8.21 3.24 -8.13
N THR A 73 -8.00 4.52 -7.80
CA THR A 73 -8.00 5.61 -8.78
C THR A 73 -6.90 5.44 -9.83
N ASP A 74 -5.67 5.14 -9.42
CA ASP A 74 -4.54 4.94 -10.34
C ASP A 74 -4.76 3.74 -11.29
N LEU A 75 -5.35 2.65 -10.78
CA LEU A 75 -5.72 1.50 -11.60
C LEU A 75 -6.78 1.84 -12.65
N ASP A 76 -7.79 2.62 -12.28
CA ASP A 76 -8.85 3.01 -13.20
C ASP A 76 -8.36 4.02 -14.25
N ASP A 77 -7.51 4.98 -13.86
CA ASP A 77 -6.83 5.89 -14.78
C ASP A 77 -5.97 5.13 -15.79
N ARG A 78 -5.22 4.11 -15.33
CA ARG A 78 -4.41 3.26 -16.21
C ARG A 78 -5.28 2.46 -17.18
N LYS A 79 -6.38 1.86 -16.72
CA LYS A 79 -7.33 1.16 -17.60
C LYS A 79 -7.91 2.11 -18.65
N GLN A 80 -8.32 3.31 -18.24
CA GLN A 80 -8.85 4.33 -19.14
C GLN A 80 -7.79 4.75 -20.17
N LYS A 81 -6.53 4.92 -19.76
CA LYS A 81 -5.40 5.22 -20.65
C LYS A 81 -5.17 4.12 -21.69
N GLU A 82 -5.21 2.85 -21.30
CA GLU A 82 -5.07 1.72 -22.24
C GLU A 82 -6.25 1.64 -23.22
N VAL A 83 -7.48 1.82 -22.74
CA VAL A 83 -8.67 1.88 -23.60
C VAL A 83 -8.57 3.03 -24.60
N CYS A 84 -8.11 4.20 -24.15
CA CYS A 84 -7.84 5.35 -25.01
C CYS A 84 -6.78 5.03 -26.07
N LYS A 85 -5.66 4.42 -25.66
CA LYS A 85 -4.57 4.01 -26.56
C LYS A 85 -5.04 3.02 -27.64
N ILE A 86 -5.91 2.07 -27.28
CA ILE A 86 -6.50 1.12 -28.23
C ILE A 86 -7.43 1.84 -29.21
N ARG A 87 -8.30 2.74 -28.72
CA ARG A 87 -9.28 3.46 -29.56
C ARG A 87 -8.63 4.46 -30.52
N TYR A 88 -7.54 5.10 -30.11
CA TYR A 88 -6.86 6.14 -30.87
C TYR A 88 -5.52 5.68 -31.48
N ARG A 89 -5.35 4.37 -31.71
CA ARG A 89 -4.16 3.84 -32.38
C ARG A 89 -4.13 4.38 -33.82
N ASN A 90 -3.34 5.44 -34.04
CA ASN A 90 -3.19 6.04 -35.36
C ASN A 90 -2.53 5.01 -36.29
N LYS A 91 -3.13 4.80 -37.45
CA LYS A 91 -2.78 3.74 -38.42
C LYS A 91 -1.37 3.91 -39.04
N ASP A 92 -0.73 5.06 -38.83
CA ASP A 92 0.59 5.45 -39.38
C ASP A 92 1.77 5.29 -38.39
N GLU A 93 1.56 4.82 -37.16
CA GLU A 93 2.63 4.69 -36.15
C GLU A 93 3.46 3.40 -36.27
N THR A 94 3.09 2.46 -37.14
CA THR A 94 3.68 1.11 -37.17
C THR A 94 5.17 1.10 -37.57
N GLU A 95 5.65 2.07 -38.34
CA GLU A 95 7.07 2.19 -38.73
C GLU A 95 7.91 2.96 -37.70
N LYS A 96 7.35 4.01 -37.07
CA LYS A 96 8.02 4.75 -35.99
C LYS A 96 8.11 3.96 -34.70
N VAL A 97 7.08 3.17 -34.38
CA VAL A 97 7.06 2.30 -33.19
C VAL A 97 8.13 1.21 -33.29
N LYS A 98 8.35 0.62 -34.47
CA LYS A 98 9.41 -0.37 -34.67
C LYS A 98 10.82 0.20 -34.44
N LEU A 99 11.09 1.42 -34.91
CA LEU A 99 12.37 2.07 -34.65
C LEU A 99 12.55 2.35 -33.14
N SER A 100 11.50 2.85 -32.48
CA SER A 100 11.56 3.09 -31.03
C SER A 100 11.68 1.81 -30.21
N GLU A 101 11.03 0.72 -30.60
CA GLU A 101 11.09 -0.55 -29.88
C GLU A 101 12.49 -1.17 -29.98
N ILE A 102 13.12 -1.10 -31.16
CA ILE A 102 14.50 -1.55 -31.38
C ILE A 102 15.50 -0.67 -30.60
N ASP A 103 15.32 0.66 -30.58
CA ASP A 103 16.21 1.55 -29.82
C ASP A 103 16.04 1.37 -28.31
N ILE A 104 14.82 1.11 -27.82
CA ILE A 104 14.54 0.80 -26.40
C ILE A 104 15.18 -0.53 -25.99
N GLU A 105 15.06 -1.58 -26.81
CA GLU A 105 15.70 -2.89 -26.54
C GLU A 105 17.22 -2.75 -26.44
N ARG A 106 17.85 -1.95 -27.33
CA ARG A 106 19.29 -1.69 -27.30
C ARG A 106 19.76 -0.88 -26.08
N GLU A 107 18.90 -0.02 -25.53
CA GLU A 107 19.18 0.71 -24.29
C GLU A 107 18.99 -0.17 -23.04
N GLU A 108 18.14 -1.20 -23.12
CA GLU A 108 17.88 -2.16 -22.04
C GLU A 108 18.94 -3.30 -21.98
N GLU A 109 19.78 -3.43 -23.02
CA GLU A 109 20.87 -4.41 -23.09
C GLU A 109 22.15 -3.97 -22.36
N CYS A 110 22.90 -4.94 -21.83
CA CYS A 110 24.24 -4.67 -21.32
C CYS A 110 25.20 -4.33 -22.47
N GLY A 111 25.78 -3.12 -22.48
CA GLY A 111 26.76 -2.70 -23.48
C GLY A 111 28.10 -3.48 -23.54
N ILE A 112 28.25 -4.57 -22.79
CA ILE A 112 29.40 -5.49 -22.81
C ILE A 112 29.02 -6.83 -23.43
N CYS A 113 27.95 -7.49 -22.94
CA CYS A 113 27.54 -8.81 -23.40
C CYS A 113 26.32 -8.81 -24.34
N MET A 114 25.68 -7.66 -24.54
CA MET A 114 24.45 -7.48 -25.32
C MET A 114 23.29 -8.39 -24.85
N GLU A 115 23.23 -8.68 -23.53
CA GLU A 115 22.12 -9.42 -22.93
C GLU A 115 21.27 -8.49 -22.06
N MET A 116 19.95 -8.66 -22.11
CA MET A 116 18.99 -8.01 -21.20
C MET A 116 18.84 -8.85 -19.93
N ASN A 117 19.67 -8.60 -18.91
CA ASN A 117 19.63 -9.37 -17.66
C ASN A 117 20.12 -8.53 -16.47
N ASN A 118 19.33 -8.47 -15.39
CA ASN A 118 19.75 -8.04 -14.04
C ASN A 118 20.76 -6.88 -14.07
N MET A 119 20.34 -5.79 -14.71
CA MET A 119 21.17 -4.62 -14.94
C MET A 119 21.45 -3.89 -13.62
N VAL A 120 22.68 -3.44 -13.44
CA VAL A 120 23.10 -2.63 -12.29
C VAL A 120 23.64 -1.30 -12.75
N VAL A 121 23.39 -0.26 -11.95
CA VAL A 121 23.88 1.10 -12.18
C VAL A 121 24.99 1.42 -11.20
N LEU A 122 26.10 1.94 -11.72
CA LEU A 122 27.26 2.35 -10.93
C LEU A 122 27.00 3.70 -10.26
N PRO A 123 27.19 3.83 -8.93
CA PRO A 123 26.81 5.05 -8.18
C PRO A 123 27.66 6.27 -8.53
N ASN A 124 28.91 6.07 -8.97
CA ASN A 124 29.84 7.17 -9.23
C ASN A 124 29.65 7.82 -10.61
N CYS A 125 29.11 7.09 -11.58
CA CYS A 125 29.11 7.49 -12.99
C CYS A 125 27.84 7.14 -13.76
N THR A 126 26.81 6.64 -13.07
CA THR A 126 25.46 6.27 -13.59
C THR A 126 25.42 5.33 -14.80
N HIS A 127 26.55 4.75 -15.19
CA HIS A 127 26.61 3.76 -16.27
C HIS A 127 26.03 2.43 -15.80
N SER A 128 25.34 1.75 -16.71
CA SER A 128 24.67 0.48 -16.48
C SER A 128 25.35 -0.69 -17.19
N LEU A 129 25.34 -1.85 -16.54
CA LEU A 129 25.83 -3.13 -17.09
C LEU A 129 25.18 -4.29 -16.32
N CYS A 130 25.17 -5.50 -16.86
CA CYS A 130 24.61 -6.63 -16.13
C CYS A 130 25.51 -7.00 -14.94
N ILE A 131 24.91 -7.55 -13.88
CA ILE A 131 25.65 -7.94 -12.67
C ILE A 131 26.81 -8.92 -12.94
N LYS A 132 26.67 -9.77 -13.98
CA LYS A 132 27.73 -10.71 -14.37
C LYS A 132 28.95 -9.97 -14.93
N CYS A 133 28.73 -9.06 -15.87
CA CYS A 133 29.79 -8.23 -16.46
C CYS A 133 30.42 -7.31 -15.41
N TYR A 134 29.63 -6.76 -14.48
CA TYR A 134 30.18 -6.00 -13.35
C TYR A 134 31.17 -6.84 -12.53
N ARG A 135 30.78 -8.05 -12.11
CA ARG A 135 31.62 -8.89 -11.25
C ARG A 135 32.91 -9.33 -11.95
N ASP A 136 32.81 -9.74 -13.21
CA ASP A 136 33.99 -10.14 -14.00
C ASP A 136 34.94 -8.94 -14.21
N TRP A 137 34.39 -7.77 -14.56
CA TRP A 137 35.19 -6.58 -14.77
C TRP A 137 35.82 -6.07 -13.48
N HIS A 138 35.05 -5.95 -12.39
CA HIS A 138 35.53 -5.47 -11.09
C HIS A 138 36.65 -6.35 -10.51
N GLY A 139 36.63 -7.67 -10.77
CA GLY A 139 37.72 -8.57 -10.41
C GLY A 139 39.03 -8.33 -11.19
N ARG A 140 38.97 -7.67 -12.36
CA ARG A 140 40.13 -7.34 -13.20
C ARG A 140 40.57 -5.89 -13.07
N SER A 141 39.61 -4.97 -12.91
CA SER A 141 39.82 -3.54 -12.83
C SER A 141 38.78 -2.87 -11.94
N GLU A 142 39.23 -2.14 -10.94
CA GLU A 142 38.38 -1.35 -10.04
C GLU A 142 38.01 0.01 -10.67
N SER A 143 37.57 0.00 -11.93
CA SER A 143 37.17 1.19 -12.69
C SER A 143 35.91 0.92 -13.51
N CYS A 144 35.14 1.94 -13.85
CA CYS A 144 34.02 1.79 -14.77
C CYS A 144 34.54 1.35 -16.17
N PRO A 145 33.95 0.33 -16.81
CA PRO A 145 34.37 -0.11 -18.14
C PRO A 145 34.09 0.93 -19.25
N PHE A 146 33.15 1.85 -19.02
CA PHE A 146 32.72 2.83 -20.01
C PHE A 146 33.48 4.16 -19.89
N CYS A 147 33.63 4.69 -18.67
CA CYS A 147 34.25 6.01 -18.44
C CYS A 147 35.54 5.97 -17.60
N ARG A 148 35.93 4.80 -17.08
CA ARG A 148 37.12 4.61 -16.23
C ARG A 148 37.10 5.31 -14.87
N ASP A 149 35.95 5.85 -14.45
CA ASP A 149 35.78 6.35 -13.08
C ASP A 149 36.09 5.27 -12.05
N SER A 150 36.72 5.67 -10.94
CA SER A 150 37.19 4.75 -9.90
C SER A 150 36.02 4.05 -9.19
N LEU A 151 36.12 2.74 -9.02
CA LEU A 151 35.18 1.88 -8.27
C LEU A 151 35.80 1.30 -6.99
N LYS A 152 36.99 1.76 -6.57
CA LYS A 152 37.72 1.22 -5.40
C LYS A 152 36.95 1.23 -4.07
N ARG A 153 35.90 2.04 -3.97
CA ARG A 153 35.06 2.17 -2.77
C ARG A 153 33.63 1.64 -2.97
N VAL A 154 33.36 1.03 -4.12
CA VAL A 154 32.03 0.55 -4.50
C VAL A 154 31.99 -0.96 -4.26
N ASN A 155 31.17 -1.39 -3.31
CA ASN A 155 30.88 -2.79 -3.07
C ASN A 155 29.61 -3.23 -3.82
N SER A 156 29.35 -4.54 -3.87
CA SER A 156 28.13 -5.07 -4.49
C SER A 156 26.83 -4.53 -3.87
N GLY A 157 26.86 -4.09 -2.59
CA GLY A 157 25.70 -3.50 -1.91
C GLY A 157 25.44 -2.04 -2.26
N ASP A 158 26.42 -1.35 -2.87
CA ASP A 158 26.32 0.04 -3.28
C ASP A 158 25.77 0.18 -4.72
N LEU A 159 25.57 -0.96 -5.39
CA LEU A 159 25.01 -1.05 -6.73
C LEU A 159 23.49 -0.90 -6.70
N TRP A 160 22.98 -0.17 -7.67
CA TRP A 160 21.55 0.03 -7.83
C TRP A 160 21.03 -0.97 -8.85
N MET A 161 20.14 -1.86 -8.43
CA MET A 161 19.49 -2.82 -9.33
C MET A 161 18.46 -2.07 -10.19
N LEU A 162 18.58 -2.17 -11.51
CA LEU A 162 17.55 -1.70 -12.42
C LEU A 162 16.43 -2.76 -12.44
N MET A 163 15.27 -2.37 -11.95
CA MET A 163 14.08 -3.22 -11.95
C MET A 163 13.53 -3.33 -13.37
N GLU A 164 13.33 -4.55 -13.86
CA GLU A 164 12.65 -4.74 -15.15
C GLU A 164 11.15 -4.43 -15.01
N LYS A 165 10.49 -4.10 -16.13
CA LYS A 165 9.03 -3.87 -16.16
C LYS A 165 8.26 -5.10 -15.65
N SER A 166 8.80 -6.30 -15.87
CA SER A 166 8.31 -7.60 -15.38
C SER A 166 8.41 -7.76 -13.87
N ASP A 167 9.41 -7.15 -13.22
CA ASP A 167 9.64 -7.19 -11.77
C ASP A 167 8.73 -6.22 -11.00
N THR A 168 8.02 -5.34 -11.70
CA THR A 168 7.04 -4.45 -11.07
C THR A 168 5.87 -5.28 -10.55
N VAL A 169 5.77 -5.40 -9.22
CA VAL A 169 4.67 -6.12 -8.58
C VAL A 169 3.35 -5.51 -9.05
N ASN A 170 2.47 -6.36 -9.59
CA ASN A 170 1.17 -5.92 -10.09
C ASN A 170 0.42 -5.14 -9.01
N MET A 171 0.13 -3.87 -9.28
CA MET A 171 -0.57 -2.96 -8.37
C MET A 171 -1.90 -3.57 -7.88
N TYR A 172 -2.59 -4.34 -8.73
CA TYR A 172 -3.79 -5.08 -8.35
C TYR A 172 -3.53 -6.12 -7.25
N THR A 173 -2.39 -6.83 -7.33
CA THR A 173 -2.00 -7.81 -6.31
C THR A 173 -1.71 -7.12 -4.97
N ILE A 174 -1.01 -5.99 -5.00
CA ILE A 174 -0.72 -5.17 -3.81
C ILE A 174 -2.02 -4.67 -3.17
N GLU A 175 -2.92 -4.09 -3.97
CA GLU A 175 -4.21 -3.58 -3.48
C GLU A 175 -5.03 -4.71 -2.85
N ARG A 176 -5.11 -5.86 -3.52
CA ARG A 176 -5.82 -7.05 -3.02
C ARG A 176 -5.27 -7.53 -1.68
N GLU A 177 -3.95 -7.55 -1.53
CA GLU A 177 -3.29 -7.95 -0.27
C GLU A 177 -3.48 -6.92 0.84
N ASN A 178 -3.33 -5.63 0.52
CA ASN A 178 -3.54 -4.54 1.48
C ASN A 178 -4.99 -4.52 1.98
N LYS A 179 -5.95 -4.74 1.09
CA LYS A 179 -7.36 -4.91 1.44
C LYS A 179 -7.55 -6.06 2.42
N LYS A 180 -7.01 -7.25 2.09
CA LYS A 180 -7.08 -8.43 2.99
C LYS A 180 -6.48 -8.14 4.36
N ARG A 181 -5.30 -7.51 4.43
CA ARG A 181 -4.63 -7.14 5.69
C ARG A 181 -5.50 -6.20 6.53
N LEU A 182 -6.11 -5.19 5.89
CA LEU A 182 -7.00 -4.25 6.57
C LEU A 182 -8.25 -4.95 7.15
N PHE A 183 -8.90 -5.82 6.37
CA PHE A 183 -10.06 -6.58 6.85
C PHE A 183 -9.70 -7.47 8.04
N VAL A 184 -8.62 -8.25 7.94
CA VAL A 184 -8.14 -9.10 9.04
C VAL A 184 -7.81 -8.27 10.29
N TYR A 185 -7.21 -7.09 10.12
CA TYR A 185 -6.95 -6.19 11.24
C TYR A 185 -8.25 -5.74 11.91
N ILE A 186 -9.24 -5.31 11.13
CA ILE A 186 -10.54 -4.86 11.65
C ILE A 186 -11.32 -5.99 12.34
N GLU A 187 -11.27 -7.22 11.81
CA GLU A 187 -11.90 -8.39 12.44
C GLU A 187 -11.31 -8.75 13.80
N LYS A 188 -10.02 -8.45 14.02
CA LYS A 188 -9.34 -8.65 15.31
C LYS A 188 -9.65 -7.58 16.34
N LEU A 189 -10.26 -6.46 15.95
CA LEU A 189 -10.65 -5.42 16.90
C LEU A 189 -11.77 -5.89 17.83
N PRO A 190 -11.85 -5.39 19.07
CA PRO A 190 -12.94 -5.70 19.99
C PRO A 190 -14.32 -5.51 19.36
N LEU A 191 -15.14 -6.56 19.41
CA LEU A 191 -16.54 -6.53 18.99
C LEU A 191 -17.39 -5.80 20.04
N VAL A 192 -18.23 -4.87 19.60
CA VAL A 192 -19.28 -4.29 20.45
C VAL A 192 -20.52 -5.16 20.25
N VAL A 193 -20.83 -5.99 21.25
CA VAL A 193 -22.06 -6.79 21.26
C VAL A 193 -23.24 -5.85 21.51
N PRO A 194 -24.29 -5.85 20.68
CA PRO A 194 -25.52 -5.12 21.00
C PRO A 194 -26.14 -5.66 22.29
N ASP A 195 -26.48 -4.78 23.23
CA ASP A 195 -27.12 -5.07 24.53
C ASP A 195 -28.57 -5.60 24.41
N GLN A 196 -28.82 -6.60 23.55
CA GLN A 196 -30.13 -7.22 23.41
C GLN A 196 -30.41 -8.33 24.45
N VAL A 197 -29.49 -8.59 25.38
CA VAL A 197 -29.59 -9.73 26.32
C VAL A 197 -30.09 -9.33 27.72
N PHE A 198 -30.26 -8.04 28.04
CA PHE A 198 -30.76 -7.61 29.36
C PHE A 198 -32.20 -7.09 29.40
N ALA A 199 -32.94 -7.14 28.29
CA ALA A 199 -34.36 -6.72 28.24
C ALA A 199 -35.38 -7.87 28.35
N SER A 200 -34.93 -9.09 28.65
CA SER A 200 -35.79 -10.27 28.78
C SER A 200 -35.41 -11.12 29.99
N SER A 201 -35.67 -10.59 31.19
CA SER A 201 -35.88 -11.42 32.38
C SER A 201 -37.35 -11.31 32.81
N PRO A 202 -38.13 -12.40 32.77
CA PRO A 202 -39.50 -12.45 33.26
C PRO A 202 -39.52 -12.78 34.75
N TYR A 203 -39.90 -11.81 35.60
CA TYR A 203 -40.45 -12.06 36.93
C TYR A 203 -41.53 -10.99 37.16
N ASP A 204 -42.82 -11.26 37.00
CA ASP A 204 -43.76 -12.08 37.77
C ASP A 204 -44.66 -11.19 38.65
N CYS A 205 -45.86 -11.71 38.85
CA CYS A 205 -47.13 -11.10 39.19
C CYS A 205 -47.25 -10.40 40.55
N HIS A 206 -48.22 -9.46 40.59
CA HIS A 206 -49.09 -9.05 41.70
C HIS A 206 -48.48 -8.42 42.98
N VAL A 207 -49.05 -7.28 43.43
CA VAL A 207 -50.09 -7.19 44.49
C VAL A 207 -50.33 -5.72 44.88
N LYS A 208 -51.63 -5.35 44.86
CA LYS A 208 -52.35 -4.20 45.47
C LYS A 208 -52.09 -2.78 44.99
#